data_AF-A0A8J7TN73-F1
#
_entry.id   AF-A0A8J7TN73-F1
#
_cell.length_a   1.000
_cell.length_b   1.000
_cell.length_c   1.000
_cell.angle_alpha   90.00
_cell.angle_beta   90.00
_cell.angle_gamma   90.00
#
_symmetry.space_group_name_H-M   'P 1'
#
loop_
_entity.id
_entity.type
_entity.pdbx_description
1 polymer ?
#
loop_
_entity_poly.entity_id
_entity_poly.type
_entity_poly.pdbx_seq_one_letter_code
_entity_poly.pdbx_strand_id
1 'polypeptide(L)'
;MQTLYFAKRILPFILAFSATCLVASGCAPEPVDMALTQNVRVEMVDWHVAGLWVINCPVVWFRVYNYNNVPIHDITISYVTYDFEAKPMDHGTYTIDGTVAPMGLKNFVEQYVGLVSVESDRLSIKLESVKAGEGGGH
;
A
#
# COMPACT_ATOMS: atom_id res chain seq x y z
N MET A 1 -37.70 15.29 45.35
CA MET A 1 -37.63 15.86 43.98
C MET A 1 -36.27 16.57 43.76
N GLN A 2 -35.15 15.87 43.94
CA GLN A 2 -33.78 16.44 43.81
C GLN A 2 -32.77 15.46 43.19
N THR A 3 -33.03 14.16 43.22
CA THR A 3 -32.14 13.10 42.68
C THR A 3 -32.17 12.97 41.15
N LEU A 4 -33.23 13.40 40.48
CA LEU A 4 -33.36 13.31 39.01
C LEU A 4 -32.63 14.44 38.24
N TYR A 5 -32.24 15.53 38.92
CA TYR A 5 -31.58 16.66 38.28
C TYR A 5 -30.06 16.49 38.11
N PHE A 6 -29.43 15.65 38.94
CA PHE A 6 -27.97 15.45 38.91
C PHE A 6 -27.54 14.60 37.70
N ALA A 7 -28.33 13.57 37.35
CA ALA A 7 -28.04 12.68 36.22
C ALA A 7 -28.06 13.39 34.86
N LYS A 8 -28.92 14.41 34.68
CA LYS A 8 -29.02 15.18 33.42
C LYS A 8 -27.84 16.12 33.17
N ARG A 9 -27.07 16.51 34.20
CA ARG A 9 -25.91 17.41 34.06
C ARG A 9 -24.59 16.68 33.79
N ILE A 10 -24.49 15.39 34.12
CA ILE A 10 -23.27 14.59 33.95
C ILE A 10 -23.28 13.82 32.61
N LEU A 11 -24.47 13.50 32.10
CA LEU A 11 -24.66 12.81 30.81
C LEU A 11 -23.93 13.45 29.61
N PRO A 12 -23.90 14.79 29.41
CA PRO A 12 -23.18 15.38 28.28
C PRO A 12 -21.66 15.23 28.38
N PHE A 13 -21.10 15.16 29.60
CA PHE A 13 -19.66 14.98 29.80
C PHE A 13 -19.20 13.54 29.53
N ILE A 14 -20.02 12.55 29.88
CA ILE A 14 -19.73 11.13 29.61
C ILE A 14 -19.81 10.84 28.10
N LEU A 15 -20.82 11.38 27.41
CA LEU A 15 -20.96 11.26 25.95
C LEU A 15 -19.80 11.90 25.18
N ALA A 16 -19.32 13.06 25.63
CA ALA A 16 -18.16 13.73 25.04
C ALA A 16 -16.86 12.92 25.23
N PHE A 17 -16.66 12.29 26.38
CA PHE A 17 -15.48 11.47 26.65
C PHE A 17 -15.45 10.16 25.84
N SER A 18 -16.61 9.54 25.63
CA SER A 18 -16.72 8.35 24.76
C SER A 18 -16.51 8.65 23.27
N ALA A 19 -16.84 9.86 22.82
CA ALA A 19 -16.61 10.26 21.43
C ALA A 19 -15.12 10.51 21.13
N THR A 20 -14.32 10.96 22.10
CA THR A 20 -12.88 11.18 21.93
C THR A 20 -12.06 9.89 21.87
N CYS A 21 -12.51 8.79 22.49
CA CYS A 21 -11.79 7.50 22.42
C CYS A 21 -12.00 6.76 21.09
N LEU A 22 -13.09 7.02 20.37
CA LEU A 22 -13.39 6.40 19.06
C LEU A 22 -12.57 6.97 17.90
N VAL A 23 -11.88 8.10 18.08
CA VAL A 23 -10.99 8.70 17.07
C VAL A 23 -9.53 8.26 17.26
N ALA A 24 -9.20 7.62 18.39
CA ALA A 24 -7.84 7.18 18.71
C ALA A 24 -7.51 5.75 18.23
N SER A 25 -8.49 5.01 17.70
CA SER A 25 -8.26 3.74 17.01
C SER A 25 -7.98 3.94 15.51
N GLY A 26 -7.33 5.05 15.15
CA GLY A 26 -6.72 5.17 13.84
C GLY A 26 -5.63 4.11 13.75
N CYS A 27 -5.71 3.22 12.76
CA CYS A 27 -4.64 2.29 12.42
C CYS A 27 -3.32 3.04 12.42
N ALA A 28 -2.49 2.82 13.44
CA ALA A 28 -1.10 3.26 13.36
C ALA A 28 -0.50 2.51 12.15
N PRO A 29 0.07 3.20 11.16
CA PRO A 29 0.79 2.52 10.11
C PRO A 29 1.86 1.67 10.78
N GLU A 30 1.86 0.36 10.48
CA GLU A 30 2.88 -0.54 11.02
C GLU A 30 4.26 0.03 10.71
N PRO A 31 5.22 -0.04 11.66
CA PRO A 31 6.54 0.50 11.44
C PRO A 31 7.14 -0.16 10.19
N VAL A 32 7.44 0.66 9.18
CA VAL A 32 8.13 0.24 7.96
C VAL A 32 9.50 -0.28 8.35
N ASP A 33 9.78 -1.55 8.08
CA ASP A 33 11.11 -2.11 8.28
C ASP A 33 12.04 -1.61 7.17
N MET A 34 12.64 -0.46 7.45
CA MET A 34 13.59 0.18 6.57
C MET A 34 14.82 -0.70 6.33
N ALA A 35 15.18 -1.63 7.22
CA ALA A 35 16.35 -2.50 7.04
C ALA A 35 16.08 -3.62 6.03
N LEU A 36 14.88 -4.21 6.07
CA LEU A 36 14.46 -5.20 5.07
C LEU A 36 14.34 -4.58 3.68
N THR A 37 13.75 -3.38 3.61
CA THR A 37 13.43 -2.71 2.34
C THR A 37 14.68 -2.37 1.51
N GLN A 38 15.81 -2.01 2.14
CA GLN A 38 17.08 -1.68 1.45
C GLN A 38 17.65 -2.87 0.67
N ASN A 39 17.37 -4.08 1.14
CA ASN A 39 17.86 -5.33 0.57
C ASN A 39 16.84 -5.93 -0.40
N VAL A 40 15.91 -5.13 -0.91
CA VAL A 40 14.94 -5.54 -1.91
C VAL A 40 15.07 -4.65 -3.13
N ARG A 41 15.03 -5.28 -4.31
CA ARG A 41 15.00 -4.57 -5.59
C ARG A 41 13.74 -4.96 -6.34
N VAL A 42 12.98 -3.95 -6.78
CA VAL A 42 11.83 -4.13 -7.66
C VAL A 42 12.17 -3.56 -9.02
N GLU A 43 12.00 -4.38 -10.06
CA GLU A 43 12.08 -3.97 -11.46
C GLU A 43 10.69 -4.02 -12.07
N MET A 44 10.30 -2.97 -12.78
CA MET A 44 9.20 -3.03 -13.74
C MET A 44 9.75 -3.56 -15.06
N VAL A 45 9.39 -4.80 -15.39
CA VAL A 45 9.91 -5.51 -16.58
C VAL A 45 9.16 -5.10 -17.83
N ASP A 46 7.84 -4.99 -17.72
CA ASP A 46 6.95 -4.58 -18.79
C ASP A 46 5.68 -3.96 -18.19
N TRP A 47 4.98 -3.16 -18.97
CA TRP A 47 3.66 -2.66 -18.62
C TRP A 47 2.85 -2.32 -19.87
N HIS A 48 1.53 -2.42 -19.76
CA HIS A 48 0.60 -1.97 -20.78
C HIS A 48 -0.68 -1.44 -20.12
N VAL A 49 -1.48 -0.71 -20.89
CA VAL A 49 -2.79 -0.24 -20.41
C VAL A 49 -3.87 -1.22 -20.84
N ALA A 50 -4.57 -1.82 -19.87
CA ALA A 50 -5.79 -2.58 -20.13
C ALA A 50 -7.01 -1.64 -20.00
N GLY A 51 -7.77 -1.50 -21.09
CA GLY A 51 -9.02 -0.76 -21.11
C GLY A 51 -10.21 -1.67 -20.79
N LEU A 52 -10.80 -1.52 -19.61
CA LEU A 52 -12.07 -2.15 -19.24
C LEU A 52 -13.22 -1.19 -19.51
N TRP A 53 -13.58 -0.99 -20.79
CA TRP A 53 -14.74 -0.23 -21.33
C TRP A 53 -14.93 1.23 -20.85
N VAL A 54 -14.85 1.51 -19.55
CA VAL A 54 -15.01 2.79 -18.86
C VAL A 54 -13.83 3.12 -17.93
N ILE A 55 -12.91 2.19 -17.68
CA ILE A 55 -11.77 2.36 -16.75
C ILE A 55 -10.49 1.86 -17.41
N ASN A 56 -9.40 2.64 -17.35
CA ASN A 56 -8.07 2.18 -17.74
C ASN A 56 -7.26 1.85 -16.50
N CYS A 57 -6.55 0.74 -16.57
CA CYS A 57 -5.67 0.27 -15.52
C CYS A 57 -4.32 -0.10 -16.15
N PRO A 58 -3.19 0.34 -15.57
CA PRO A 58 -1.89 -0.13 -15.99
C PRO A 58 -1.69 -1.55 -15.45
N VAL A 59 -1.49 -2.48 -16.37
CA VAL A 59 -1.16 -3.87 -16.08
C VAL A 59 0.35 -4.00 -16.17
N VAL A 60 0.98 -4.37 -15.05
CA VAL A 60 2.43 -4.29 -14.86
C VAL A 60 3.00 -5.66 -14.53
N TRP A 61 4.18 -5.95 -15.07
CA TRP A 61 4.98 -7.12 -14.73
C TRP A 61 6.14 -6.69 -13.84
N PHE A 62 6.10 -7.11 -12.58
CA PHE A 62 7.18 -6.85 -11.64
C PHE A 62 8.10 -8.05 -11.51
N ARG A 63 9.38 -7.77 -11.34
CA ARG A 63 10.37 -8.72 -10.85
C ARG A 63 10.93 -8.20 -9.54
N VAL A 64 10.84 -9.04 -8.51
CA VAL A 64 11.28 -8.68 -7.17
C VAL A 64 12.44 -9.60 -6.77
N TYR A 65 13.54 -8.98 -6.38
CA TYR A 65 14.71 -9.63 -5.80
C TYR A 65 14.70 -9.40 -4.30
N ASN A 66 14.81 -10.48 -3.54
CA ASN A 66 14.97 -10.43 -2.09
C ASN A 66 16.40 -10.83 -1.73
N TYR A 67 17.22 -9.89 -1.30
CA TYR A 67 18.58 -10.12 -0.81
C TYR A 67 18.63 -10.31 0.72
N ASN A 68 17.46 -10.40 1.38
CA ASN A 68 17.39 -10.73 2.79
C ASN A 68 17.50 -12.25 3.02
N ASN A 69 17.92 -12.62 4.22
CA ASN A 69 17.95 -14.01 4.71
C ASN A 69 16.59 -14.50 5.24
N VAL A 70 15.55 -13.67 5.13
CA VAL A 70 14.17 -13.98 5.54
C VAL A 70 13.22 -13.76 4.36
N PRO A 71 12.08 -14.48 4.30
CA PRO A 71 11.07 -14.21 3.28
C PRO A 71 10.50 -12.80 3.45
N ILE A 72 10.01 -12.21 2.35
CA ILE A 72 9.33 -10.92 2.35
C ILE A 72 7.94 -11.03 1.72
N HIS A 73 6.99 -10.20 2.15
CA HIS A 73 5.67 -10.02 1.55
C HIS A 73 5.21 -8.57 1.70
N ASP A 74 3.94 -8.27 1.34
CA ASP A 74 3.34 -6.94 1.38
C ASP A 74 4.22 -5.88 0.70
N ILE A 75 4.74 -6.22 -0.49
CA ILE A 75 5.69 -5.37 -1.22
C ILE A 75 4.93 -4.16 -1.75
N THR A 76 5.11 -3.02 -1.11
CA THR A 76 4.40 -1.79 -1.42
C THR A 76 5.26 -0.90 -2.31
N ILE A 77 4.72 -0.55 -3.46
CA ILE A 77 5.33 0.37 -4.42
C ILE A 77 4.48 1.64 -4.53
N SER A 78 5.12 2.78 -4.74
CA SER A 78 4.46 3.98 -5.25
C SER A 78 4.59 4.01 -6.77
N TYR A 79 3.60 4.58 -7.43
CA TYR A 79 3.61 4.80 -8.86
C TYR A 79 3.23 6.25 -9.19
N VAL A 80 3.73 6.72 -10.33
CA VAL A 80 3.34 8.01 -10.94
C VAL A 80 3.19 7.78 -12.44
N THR A 81 2.09 8.26 -13.02
CA THR A 81 1.89 8.30 -14.46
C THR A 81 2.17 9.68 -15.02
N TYR A 82 2.52 9.72 -16.30
CA TYR A 82 2.80 10.95 -17.02
C TYR A 82 2.12 10.95 -18.38
N ASP A 83 1.83 12.15 -18.86
CA ASP A 83 1.45 12.36 -20.25
C ASP A 83 2.67 12.26 -21.19
N PHE A 84 2.41 12.44 -22.49
CA PHE A 84 3.44 12.43 -23.53
C PHE A 84 4.55 13.48 -23.32
N GLU A 85 4.23 14.61 -22.67
CA GLU A 85 5.18 15.69 -22.37
C GLU A 85 5.95 15.46 -21.05
N ALA A 86 5.79 14.29 -20.42
CA ALA A 86 6.37 13.93 -19.12
C ALA A 86 5.81 14.74 -17.93
N LYS A 87 4.62 15.32 -18.06
CA LYS A 87 3.95 15.97 -16.95
C LYS A 87 3.26 14.91 -16.08
N PRO A 88 3.44 14.94 -14.74
CA PRO A 88 2.75 14.03 -13.84
C PRO A 88 1.23 14.17 -13.96
N MET A 89 0.53 13.03 -14.03
CA MET A 89 -0.93 12.98 -14.16
C MET A 89 -1.58 12.38 -12.91
N ASP A 90 -1.22 11.15 -12.56
CA ASP A 90 -1.78 10.42 -11.44
C ASP A 90 -0.67 9.77 -10.60
N HIS A 91 -0.96 9.48 -9.35
CA HIS A 91 -0.05 8.80 -8.44
C HIS A 91 -0.81 7.98 -7.41
N GLY A 92 -0.16 6.94 -6.91
CA GLY A 92 -0.75 6.11 -5.87
C GLY A 92 0.23 5.11 -5.31
N THR A 93 -0.29 4.22 -4.47
CA THR A 93 0.44 3.09 -3.92
C THR A 93 -0.26 1.80 -4.28
N TYR A 94 0.52 0.75 -4.51
CA TYR A 94 0.03 -0.59 -4.77
C TYR A 94 0.82 -1.59 -3.93
N THR A 95 0.14 -2.52 -3.29
CA THR A 95 0.78 -3.60 -2.54
C THR A 95 0.66 -4.88 -3.35
N ILE A 96 1.81 -5.41 -3.75
CA ILE A 96 1.90 -6.69 -4.44
C ILE A 96 1.66 -7.78 -3.41
N ASP A 97 0.61 -8.57 -3.61
CA ASP A 97 0.33 -9.75 -2.81
C ASP A 97 1.25 -10.91 -3.20
N GLY A 98 1.78 -11.59 -2.17
CA GLY A 98 2.58 -12.79 -2.30
C GLY A 98 3.98 -12.67 -1.70
N THR A 99 4.51 -13.84 -1.34
CA THR A 99 5.80 -13.96 -0.68
C THR A 99 6.94 -14.17 -1.69
N VAL A 100 8.10 -13.57 -1.41
CA VAL A 100 9.38 -13.85 -2.08
C VAL A 100 10.31 -14.53 -1.08
N ALA A 101 10.83 -15.70 -1.46
CA ALA A 101 11.71 -16.49 -0.61
C ALA A 101 13.02 -15.72 -0.24
N PRO A 102 13.70 -16.11 0.85
CA PRO A 102 15.04 -15.61 1.16
C PRO A 102 16.00 -15.77 -0.01
N MET A 103 16.87 -14.78 -0.23
CA MET A 103 17.89 -14.81 -1.29
C MET A 103 17.34 -15.15 -2.69
N GLY A 104 16.06 -14.86 -2.90
CA GLY A 104 15.27 -15.35 -4.03
C GLY A 104 14.86 -14.26 -5.01
N LEU A 105 14.29 -14.73 -6.12
CA LEU A 105 13.65 -13.89 -7.13
C LEU A 105 12.26 -14.42 -7.41
N LYS A 106 11.30 -13.52 -7.61
CA LYS A 106 9.95 -13.86 -8.06
C LYS A 106 9.44 -12.83 -9.07
N ASN A 107 8.78 -13.33 -10.12
CA ASN A 107 8.04 -12.50 -11.05
C ASN A 107 6.57 -12.45 -10.64
N PHE A 108 6.00 -11.25 -10.64
CA PHE A 108 4.58 -10.99 -10.41
C PHE A 108 4.04 -10.43 -11.72
N VAL A 109 3.41 -11.29 -12.49
CA VAL A 109 2.86 -10.96 -13.80
C VAL A 109 1.45 -10.40 -13.65
N GLU A 110 1.07 -9.55 -14.61
CA GLU A 110 -0.28 -8.99 -14.76
C GLU A 110 -0.87 -8.36 -13.49
N GLN A 111 -0.09 -7.49 -12.85
CA GLN A 111 -0.53 -6.74 -11.68
C GLN A 111 -1.29 -5.49 -12.12
N TYR A 112 -2.52 -5.32 -11.65
CA TYR A 112 -3.42 -4.20 -12.01
C TYR A 112 -3.18 -3.04 -11.05
N VAL A 113 -2.34 -2.09 -11.47
CA VAL A 113 -1.78 -1.04 -10.59
C VAL A 113 -2.64 0.22 -10.66
N GLY A 114 -3.74 0.25 -9.91
CA GLY A 114 -4.59 1.43 -9.76
C GLY A 114 -5.36 1.80 -11.03
N LEU A 115 -5.90 3.03 -11.07
CA LEU A 115 -6.63 3.56 -12.22
C LEU A 115 -5.79 4.67 -12.86
N VAL A 116 -5.85 4.78 -14.18
CA VAL A 116 -5.07 5.79 -14.93
C VAL A 116 -5.91 6.48 -16.00
N SER A 117 -5.47 7.66 -16.42
CA SER A 117 -6.06 8.37 -17.56
C SER A 117 -5.75 7.62 -18.87
N VAL A 118 -6.66 7.71 -19.86
CA VAL A 118 -6.40 7.25 -21.24
C VAL A 118 -5.18 7.94 -21.86
N GLU A 119 -4.83 9.13 -21.38
CA GLU A 119 -3.74 9.95 -21.91
C GLU A 119 -2.39 9.63 -21.25
N SER A 120 -2.35 8.69 -20.30
CA SER A 120 -1.10 8.27 -19.66
C SER A 120 -0.23 7.49 -20.64
N ASP A 121 0.96 8.01 -20.90
CA ASP A 121 1.95 7.48 -21.86
C ASP A 121 3.15 6.84 -21.15
N ARG A 122 3.40 7.24 -19.90
CA ARG A 122 4.56 6.76 -19.11
C ARG A 122 4.16 6.40 -17.70
N LEU A 123 4.89 5.44 -17.14
CA LEU A 123 4.74 4.97 -15.77
C LEU A 123 6.12 4.92 -15.10
N SER A 124 6.21 5.43 -13.88
CA SER A 124 7.36 5.25 -13.00
C SER A 124 6.91 4.56 -11.73
N ILE A 125 7.77 3.73 -11.15
CA ILE A 125 7.53 3.03 -9.89
C ILE A 125 8.69 3.25 -8.93
N LYS A 126 8.41 3.15 -7.64
CA LYS A 126 9.42 3.15 -6.58
C LYS A 126 9.00 2.19 -5.47
N LEU A 127 9.95 1.40 -4.98
CA LEU A 127 9.75 0.58 -3.79
C LEU A 127 9.63 1.49 -2.57
N GLU A 128 8.56 1.32 -1.80
CA GLU A 128 8.32 2.06 -0.55
C GLU A 128 8.60 1.20 0.68
N SER A 129 8.08 -0.03 0.71
CA SER A 129 8.25 -0.92 1.87
C SER A 129 8.03 -2.39 1.54
N VAL A 130 8.54 -3.25 2.43
CA VAL A 130 8.20 -4.68 2.50
C VAL A 130 7.98 -5.08 3.96
N LYS A 131 7.36 -6.23 4.19
CA LYS A 131 7.26 -6.87 5.52
C LYS A 131 8.00 -8.20 5.54
N ALA A 132 8.54 -8.57 6.70
CA ALA A 132 9.10 -9.90 6.91
C ALA A 132 7.99 -10.94 6.92
N GLY A 133 8.14 -11.99 6.13
CA GLY A 133 7.28 -13.17 6.23
C GLY A 133 7.60 -13.98 7.47
N GLU A 134 6.58 -14.65 7.99
CA GLU A 134 6.79 -15.71 8.98
C GLU A 134 7.73 -16.74 8.37
N GLY A 135 8.91 -16.90 8.97
CA GLY A 135 9.88 -17.90 8.56
C GLY A 135 9.25 -19.27 8.70
N GLY A 136 8.89 -19.89 7.58
CA GLY A 136 8.63 -21.32 7.51
C GLY A 136 9.93 -22.05 7.84
N GLY A 137 10.17 -22.27 9.13
CA GLY A 137 11.18 -23.21 9.59
C GLY A 137 10.80 -24.61 9.11
N HIS A 138 11.51 -25.09 8.11
CA HIS A 138 11.62 -26.50 7.78
C HIS A 138 13.02 -26.97 8.15
#